data_AF-A0A0T9RTQ1-F1
#
_entry.id   AF-A0A0T9RTQ1-F1
#
_cell.length_a   1.000
_cell.length_b   1.000
_cell.length_c   1.000
_cell.angle_alpha   90.00
_cell.angle_beta   90.00
_cell.angle_gamma   90.00
#
_symmetry.space_group_name_H-M   'P 1'
#
loop_
_entity.id
_entity.type
_entity.pdbx_description
1 polymer ?
#
loop_
_entity_poly.entity_id
_entity_poly.type
_entity_poly.pdbx_seq_one_letter_code
_entity_poly.pdbx_strand_id
1 'polypeptide(L)'
;MGSGTPGGFEPEKPKTDYKSDLQKGDQIDLSTFNQRKAISGSKGEFIDPKTGWRISPDRAGNNSHGGSAWKLLDKNGNRVATLDQNGNVLRK
;
A
#
# COMPACT_ATOMS: atom_id res chain seq x y z
N MET A 1 -40.58 -6.26 -15.65
CA MET A 1 -39.74 -5.08 -15.38
C MET A 1 -38.69 -5.50 -14.36
N GLY A 2 -37.49 -5.87 -14.82
CA GLY A 2 -36.41 -6.29 -13.93
C GLY A 2 -35.75 -5.05 -13.33
N SER A 3 -35.91 -4.84 -12.03
CA SER A 3 -35.18 -3.83 -11.27
C SER A 3 -33.74 -4.29 -11.07
N GLY A 4 -32.90 -4.06 -12.07
CA GLY A 4 -31.45 -4.16 -11.91
C GLY A 4 -30.93 -2.90 -11.25
N THR A 5 -30.61 -2.99 -9.96
CA THR A 5 -29.79 -1.99 -9.27
C THR A 5 -28.45 -1.89 -10.01
N PRO A 6 -28.09 -0.78 -10.68
CA PRO A 6 -26.73 -0.62 -11.15
C PRO A 6 -25.86 -0.34 -9.93
N GLY A 7 -24.82 -1.15 -9.74
CA GLY A 7 -23.93 -1.14 -8.60
C GLY A 7 -23.54 0.28 -8.20
N GLY A 8 -23.72 0.58 -6.90
CA GLY A 8 -23.20 1.79 -6.30
C GLY A 8 -21.71 1.85 -6.56
N PHE A 9 -21.29 2.89 -7.28
CA PHE A 9 -19.92 3.36 -7.23
C PHE A 9 -19.68 3.73 -5.77
N GLU A 10 -19.13 2.81 -4.97
CA GLU A 10 -18.49 3.20 -3.72
C GLU A 10 -17.46 4.27 -4.12
N PRO A 11 -17.56 5.50 -3.60
CA PRO A 11 -16.59 6.53 -3.94
C PRO A 11 -15.22 6.00 -3.51
N GLU A 12 -14.32 5.77 -4.48
CA GLU A 12 -12.95 5.41 -4.18
C GLU A 12 -12.41 6.47 -3.20
N LYS A 13 -11.93 6.04 -2.03
CA LYS A 13 -11.40 6.99 -1.05
C LYS A 13 -10.31 7.83 -1.74
N PRO A 14 -10.26 9.14 -1.47
CA PRO A 14 -9.23 9.99 -2.04
C PRO A 14 -7.86 9.42 -1.67
N LYS A 15 -7.02 9.18 -2.68
CA LYS A 15 -5.68 8.64 -2.46
C LYS A 15 -4.76 9.77 -2.01
N THR A 16 -4.22 9.64 -0.81
CA THR A 16 -3.26 10.57 -0.21
C THR A 16 -1.88 10.37 -0.84
N ASP A 17 -1.11 11.46 -1.01
CA ASP A 17 0.28 11.37 -1.45
C ASP A 17 1.10 10.62 -0.37
N TYR A 18 1.73 9.51 -0.77
CA TYR A 18 2.54 8.67 0.11
C TYR A 18 3.78 9.39 0.67
N LYS A 19 4.19 10.53 0.10
CA LYS A 19 5.29 11.37 0.61
C LYS A 19 4.85 12.37 1.70
N SER A 20 3.54 12.50 1.94
CA SER A 20 2.99 13.40 2.97
C SER A 20 3.00 12.77 4.36
N ASP A 21 2.57 13.50 5.38
CA ASP A 21 2.39 12.96 6.73
C ASP A 21 1.13 12.08 6.82
N LEU A 22 1.27 10.84 6.37
CA LEU A 22 0.21 9.84 6.31
C LEU A 22 -0.41 9.55 7.67
N GLN A 23 -1.72 9.69 7.81
CA GLN A 23 -2.46 9.33 9.03
C GLN A 23 -3.07 7.93 8.92
N LYS A 24 -3.40 7.33 10.08
CA LYS A 24 -4.11 6.05 10.10
C LYS A 24 -5.47 6.21 9.40
N GLY A 25 -5.76 5.33 8.45
CA GLY A 25 -6.99 5.37 7.65
C GLY A 25 -6.85 6.06 6.28
N ASP A 26 -5.76 6.80 6.05
CA ASP A 26 -5.42 7.31 4.72
C ASP A 26 -5.15 6.14 3.77
N GLN A 27 -5.47 6.32 2.49
CA GLN A 27 -5.18 5.33 1.46
C GLN A 27 -4.17 5.90 0.48
N ILE A 28 -3.13 5.13 0.15
CA ILE A 28 -2.17 5.50 -0.91
C ILE A 28 -2.39 4.66 -2.16
N ASP A 29 -1.92 5.17 -3.30
CA ASP A 29 -1.97 4.43 -4.55
C ASP A 29 -0.82 3.42 -4.68
N LEU A 30 -1.09 2.14 -4.45
CA LEU A 30 -0.08 1.08 -4.61
C LEU A 30 0.38 0.89 -6.05
N SER A 31 -0.42 1.30 -7.05
CA SER A 31 -0.06 1.15 -8.47
C SER A 31 1.12 2.03 -8.89
N THR A 32 1.46 3.05 -8.10
CA THR A 32 2.64 3.88 -8.29
C THR A 32 3.94 3.08 -8.12
N PHE A 33 3.92 2.02 -7.30
CA PHE A 33 5.03 1.12 -7.08
C PHE A 33 5.00 -0.02 -8.11
N ASN A 34 5.33 0.31 -9.36
CA ASN A 34 5.22 -0.63 -10.49
C ASN A 34 6.53 -1.32 -10.85
N GLN A 35 7.67 -0.92 -10.27
CA GLN A 35 8.96 -1.55 -10.56
C GLN A 35 9.31 -2.59 -9.49
N ARG A 36 9.22 -3.87 -9.85
CA ARG A 36 9.61 -4.96 -8.94
C ARG A 36 11.15 -5.08 -8.83
N LYS A 37 11.67 -5.03 -7.60
CA LYS A 37 13.05 -5.35 -7.25
C LYS A 37 13.10 -6.66 -6.48
N ALA A 38 13.62 -7.70 -7.13
CA ALA A 38 13.87 -8.98 -6.47
C ALA A 38 14.97 -8.82 -5.41
N ILE A 39 14.75 -9.38 -4.22
CA ILE A 39 15.75 -9.48 -3.17
C ILE A 39 16.01 -10.97 -2.94
N SER A 40 17.26 -11.40 -3.13
CA SER A 40 17.64 -12.80 -2.94
C SER A 40 17.25 -13.29 -1.54
N GLY A 41 16.59 -14.44 -1.46
CA GLY A 41 16.13 -15.03 -0.19
C GLY A 41 15.00 -14.24 0.51
N SER A 42 14.34 -13.28 -0.17
CA SER A 42 13.25 -12.48 0.40
C SER A 42 12.12 -12.26 -0.61
N LYS A 43 10.94 -11.89 -0.08
CA LYS A 43 9.85 -11.38 -0.91
C LYS A 43 10.32 -10.06 -1.56
N GLY A 44 10.10 -9.90 -2.87
CA GLY A 44 10.56 -8.74 -3.63
C GLY A 44 9.88 -7.43 -3.19
N GLU A 45 10.61 -6.32 -3.32
CA GLU A 45 10.10 -4.97 -3.11
C GLU A 45 9.51 -4.43 -4.41
N PHE A 46 8.60 -3.47 -4.30
CA PHE A 46 8.11 -2.70 -5.44
C PHE A 46 8.47 -1.23 -5.25
N ILE A 47 8.98 -0.60 -6.30
CA ILE A 47 9.58 0.72 -6.28
C ILE A 47 8.75 1.65 -7.15
N ASP A 48 8.57 2.89 -6.71
CA ASP A 48 8.19 3.99 -7.58
C ASP A 48 9.46 4.49 -8.30
N PRO A 49 9.61 4.27 -9.62
CA PRO A 49 10.81 4.66 -10.37
C PRO A 49 11.04 6.18 -10.38
N LYS A 50 10.01 6.98 -10.12
CA LYS A 50 10.10 8.46 -10.13
C LYS A 50 10.73 9.00 -8.86
N THR A 51 10.48 8.36 -7.72
CA THR A 51 10.86 8.90 -6.40
C THR A 51 11.84 8.01 -5.63
N GLY A 52 11.98 6.74 -6.03
CA GLY A 52 12.79 5.75 -5.33
C GLY A 52 12.15 5.22 -4.04
N TRP A 53 10.95 5.69 -3.69
CA TRP A 53 10.17 5.11 -2.60
C TRP A 53 9.75 3.70 -2.94
N ARG A 54 9.48 2.88 -1.93
CA ARG A 54 9.21 1.47 -2.14
C ARG A 54 8.22 0.90 -1.14
N ILE A 55 7.51 -0.13 -1.55
CA ILE A 55 6.72 -0.99 -0.69
C ILE A 55 7.39 -2.35 -0.58
N SER A 56 7.50 -2.85 0.65
CA SER A 56 8.02 -4.18 0.94
C SER A 56 6.90 -5.03 1.53
N PRO A 57 6.66 -6.25 1.03
CA PRO A 57 5.62 -7.12 1.55
C PRO A 57 5.92 -7.49 3.01
N ASP A 58 4.92 -7.35 3.87
CA ASP A 58 5.04 -7.75 5.26
C ASP A 58 5.13 -9.30 5.34
N ARG A 59 6.12 -9.78 6.10
CA ARG A 59 6.39 -11.22 6.20
C ARG A 59 5.32 -11.95 7.02
N ALA A 60 4.58 -11.25 7.88
CA ALA A 60 3.57 -11.88 8.74
C ALA A 60 2.28 -12.24 7.97
N GLY A 61 1.98 -11.59 6.84
CA GLY A 61 0.83 -11.92 5.99
C GLY A 61 -0.47 -12.12 6.79
N ASN A 62 -1.14 -13.27 6.57
CA ASN A 62 -2.39 -13.67 7.26
C ASN A 62 -2.25 -13.94 8.77
N ASN A 63 -1.04 -14.15 9.29
CA ASN A 63 -0.80 -14.34 10.73
C ASN A 63 -0.50 -13.00 11.45
N SER A 64 -0.51 -11.88 10.74
CA SER A 64 -0.44 -10.57 11.36
C SER A 64 -1.79 -10.25 11.99
N HIS A 65 -1.84 -10.14 13.31
CA HIS A 65 -3.03 -9.81 14.13
C HIS A 65 -3.70 -8.45 13.80
N GLY A 66 -3.44 -7.85 12.64
CA GLY A 66 -4.00 -6.56 12.22
C GLY A 66 -3.99 -6.30 10.71
N GLY A 67 -3.97 -7.33 9.85
CA GLY A 67 -4.20 -7.16 8.41
C GLY A 67 -3.09 -6.45 7.61
N SER A 68 -1.86 -6.38 8.14
CA SER A 68 -0.74 -5.72 7.46
C SER A 68 -0.24 -6.54 6.27
N ALA A 69 -0.17 -5.93 5.10
CA ALA A 69 0.32 -6.55 3.88
C ALA A 69 1.59 -5.90 3.34
N TRP A 70 1.76 -4.58 3.53
CA TRP A 70 2.90 -3.83 3.00
C TRP A 70 3.54 -2.94 4.05
N LYS A 71 4.83 -2.68 3.88
CA LYS A 71 5.59 -1.63 4.57
C LYS A 71 5.95 -0.57 3.56
N LEU A 72 5.53 0.66 3.80
CA LEU A 72 5.99 1.81 3.02
C LEU A 72 7.36 2.23 3.53
N LEU A 73 8.34 2.27 2.63
CA LEU A 73 9.69 2.73 2.91
C LEU A 73 9.98 3.97 2.07
N ASP A 74 10.66 4.94 2.68
CA ASP A 74 11.17 6.10 1.96
C ASP A 74 12.29 5.70 0.97
N LYS A 75 12.76 6.67 0.18
CA LYS A 75 13.88 6.48 -0.74
C LYS A 75 15.17 5.98 -0.06
N ASN A 76 15.35 6.27 1.23
CA ASN A 76 16.52 5.86 2.01
C ASN A 76 16.35 4.46 2.60
N GLY A 77 15.14 3.88 2.56
CA GLY A 77 14.81 2.59 3.16
C GLY A 77 14.27 2.67 4.59
N ASN A 78 13.99 3.87 5.12
CA ASN A 78 13.34 4.02 6.41
C ASN A 78 11.86 3.70 6.29
N ARG A 79 11.31 2.97 7.26
CA ARG A 79 9.88 2.69 7.30
C ARG A 79 9.11 3.94 7.70
N VAL A 80 8.15 4.32 6.86
CA VAL A 80 7.24 5.46 7.07
C VAL A 80 5.88 4.98 7.57
N ALA A 81 5.38 3.87 7.02
CA ALA A 81 4.08 3.32 7.41
C ALA A 81 3.97 1.82 7.17
N THR A 82 2.95 1.22 7.77
CA THR A 82 2.44 -0.11 7.44
C THR A 82 1.07 0.02 6.84
N LEU A 83 0.86 -0.70 5.73
CA LEU A 83 -0.35 -0.66 4.93
C LEU A 83 -1.02 -2.04 4.91
N ASP A 84 -2.33 -2.04 4.70
CA ASP A 84 -3.07 -3.24 4.31
C ASP A 84 -2.90 -3.56 2.81
N GLN A 85 -3.58 -4.61 2.32
CA GLN A 85 -3.49 -5.04 0.92
C GLN A 85 -3.95 -3.98 -0.10
N ASN A 86 -4.79 -3.03 0.32
CA ASN A 86 -5.39 -1.99 -0.51
C ASN A 86 -4.64 -0.66 -0.42
N GLY A 87 -3.56 -0.59 0.37
CA GLY A 87 -2.79 0.63 0.59
C GLY A 87 -3.33 1.54 1.70
N ASN A 88 -4.26 1.05 2.54
CA ASN A 88 -4.72 1.81 3.70
C ASN A 88 -3.67 1.78 4.81
N VAL A 89 -3.37 2.94 5.38
CA VAL A 89 -2.42 3.11 6.47
C VAL A 89 -3.00 2.55 7.75
N LEU A 90 -2.33 1.54 8.31
CA LEU A 90 -2.69 0.90 9.57
C LEU A 90 -1.98 1.53 10.77
N ARG A 91 -0.69 1.88 10.58
CA ARG A 91 0.21 2.44 11.60
C ARG A 91 1.46 3.04 10.95
N LYS A 92 2.14 3.95 11.66
CA LYS A 92 3.47 4.47 11.28
C LYS A 92 4.52 3.54 11.90
#